data_AF-A0A841F587-F1
#
_entry.id   AF-A0A841F587-F1
#
_cell.length_a   1.000
_cell.length_b   1.000
_cell.length_c   1.000
_cell.angle_alpha   90.00
_cell.angle_beta   90.00
_cell.angle_gamma   90.00
#
_symmetry.space_group_name_H-M   'P 1'
#
loop_
_entity.id
_entity.type
_entity.pdbx_description
1 polymer ?
#
loop_
_entity_poly.entity_id
_entity_poly.type
_entity_poly.pdbx_seq_one_letter_code
_entity_poly.pdbx_strand_id
1 'polypeptide(L)'
;MRVVINRVRLLEQLSRTVRFVSSNEHVRVLECVYVEASADQISIIGGEGTTFFMTEMHTEHVQIQQSGRAVVQAKLLADIVRKMQEKEGVLQLIMTARTAG
;
A
#
# COMPACT_ATOMS: atom_id res chain seq x y z
N MET A 1 4.92 11.28 -1.72
CA MET A 1 5.37 9.90 -1.98
C MET A 1 5.19 9.61 -3.47
N ARG A 2 6.23 9.09 -4.12
CA ARG A 2 6.24 8.65 -5.52
C ARG A 2 7.06 7.38 -5.67
N VAL A 3 6.41 6.29 -6.07
CA VAL A 3 7.02 4.97 -6.18
C VAL A 3 6.58 4.30 -7.48
N VAL A 4 7.51 3.61 -8.14
CA VAL A 4 7.32 2.74 -9.29
C VAL A 4 7.52 1.28 -8.87
N ILE A 5 6.48 0.45 -8.99
CA ILE A 5 6.50 -0.96 -8.57
C ILE A 5 5.80 -1.86 -9.61
N ASN A 6 6.29 -3.11 -9.74
CA ASN A 6 5.62 -4.14 -10.52
C ASN A 6 4.24 -4.49 -9.89
N ARG A 7 3.19 -4.38 -10.71
CA ARG A 7 1.80 -4.67 -10.29
C ARG A 7 1.63 -6.04 -9.61
N VAL A 8 2.22 -7.11 -10.16
CA VAL A 8 2.03 -8.48 -9.63
C VAL A 8 2.61 -8.59 -8.22
N ARG A 9 3.81 -8.05 -7.99
CA ARG A 9 4.44 -8.01 -6.66
C ARG A 9 3.64 -7.18 -5.67
N LEU A 10 3.18 -6.00 -6.09
CA LEU A 10 2.33 -5.16 -5.25
C LEU A 10 1.03 -5.89 -4.88
N LEU A 11 0.37 -6.53 -5.85
CA LEU A 11 -0.85 -7.29 -5.62
C LEU A 11 -0.62 -8.45 -4.65
N GLU A 12 0.50 -9.14 -4.74
CA GLU A 12 0.87 -10.21 -3.83
C GLU A 12 0.98 -9.70 -2.39
N GLN A 13 1.73 -8.62 -2.16
CA GLN A 13 1.87 -8.05 -0.82
C GLN A 13 0.54 -7.52 -0.28
N LEU A 14 -0.22 -6.77 -1.10
CA LEU A 14 -1.56 -6.30 -0.72
C LEU A 14 -2.50 -7.47 -0.40
N SER A 15 -2.47 -8.56 -1.17
CA SER A 15 -3.34 -9.72 -0.94
C SER A 15 -3.01 -10.48 0.34
N ARG A 16 -1.78 -10.37 0.85
CA ARG A 16 -1.39 -10.89 2.17
C ARG A 16 -1.86 -9.94 3.27
N THR A 17 -1.58 -8.64 3.13
CA THR A 17 -1.88 -7.64 4.17
C THR A 17 -3.38 -7.40 4.36
N VAL A 18 -4.16 -7.34 3.27
CA VAL A 18 -5.62 -7.08 3.34
C VAL A 18 -6.39 -8.18 4.08
N ARG A 19 -5.83 -9.39 4.21
CA ARG A 19 -6.46 -10.48 4.98
C ARG A 19 -6.51 -10.19 6.48
N PHE A 20 -5.65 -9.31 6.98
CA PHE A 20 -5.59 -8.89 8.37
C PHE A 20 -6.42 -7.62 8.62
N VAL A 21 -7.04 -7.06 7.58
CA VAL A 21 -7.84 -5.84 7.68
C VAL A 21 -9.33 -6.20 7.73
N SER A 22 -9.96 -5.96 8.87
CA SER A 22 -11.41 -6.07 9.03
C SER A 22 -12.13 -4.92 8.34
N SER A 23 -13.30 -5.20 7.74
CA SER A 23 -14.19 -4.19 7.16
C SER A 23 -15.26 -3.69 8.13
N ASN A 24 -15.22 -4.14 9.38
CA ASN A 24 -16.15 -3.71 10.41
C ASN A 24 -15.36 -3.27 11.64
N GLU A 25 -14.47 -2.31 11.44
CA GLU A 25 -13.65 -1.74 12.49
C GLU A 25 -14.35 -0.55 13.13
N HIS A 26 -14.38 -0.53 14.46
CA HIS A 26 -14.83 0.65 15.20
C HIS A 26 -13.93 1.85 14.90
N VAL A 27 -12.62 1.60 14.72
CA VAL A 27 -11.65 2.61 14.35
C VAL A 27 -11.46 2.59 12.83
N ARG A 28 -12.17 3.47 12.12
CA ARG A 28 -12.23 3.50 10.65
C ARG A 28 -10.87 3.51 9.94
N VAL A 29 -9.83 4.08 10.55
CA VAL A 29 -8.47 4.08 9.96
C VAL A 29 -7.88 2.67 9.83
N LEU A 30 -8.35 1.72 10.64
CA LEU A 30 -7.92 0.32 10.57
C LEU A 30 -8.53 -0.45 9.38
N GLU A 31 -9.54 0.11 8.70
CA GLU A 31 -10.02 -0.41 7.41
C GLU A 31 -9.03 -0.11 6.26
N CYS A 32 -7.98 0.66 6.54
CA CYS A 32 -6.96 1.06 5.58
C CYS A 32 -5.66 0.26 5.78
N VAL A 33 -4.80 0.31 4.76
CA VAL A 33 -3.38 -0.04 4.90
C VAL A 33 -2.55 1.24 5.07
N TYR A 34 -1.56 1.18 5.94
CA TYR A 34 -0.47 2.14 5.99
C TYR A 34 0.60 1.72 4.99
N VAL A 35 1.00 2.65 4.12
CA VAL A 35 2.05 2.45 3.13
C VAL A 35 3.13 3.48 3.38
N GLU A 36 4.35 3.03 3.58
CA GLU A 36 5.52 3.88 3.75
C GLU A 36 6.59 3.49 2.75
N ALA A 37 7.15 4.48 2.06
CA ALA A 37 8.34 4.34 1.25
C ALA A 37 9.47 5.11 1.93
N SER A 38 10.50 4.38 2.38
CA SER A 38 11.74 4.93 2.95
C SER A 38 12.77 5.19 1.83
N ALA A 39 14.06 5.21 2.14
CA ALA A 39 15.12 5.32 1.13
C ALA A 39 15.39 3.97 0.42
N ASP A 40 15.12 2.87 1.10
CA ASP A 40 15.60 1.52 0.78
C ASP A 40 14.49 0.46 0.70
N GLN A 41 13.28 0.78 1.17
CA GLN A 41 12.18 -0.16 1.18
C GLN A 41 10.80 0.49 1.14
N ILE A 42 9.80 -0.34 0.89
CA ILE A 42 8.39 -0.05 1.12
C ILE A 42 7.84 -1.00 2.15
N SER A 43 7.23 -0.44 3.19
CA SER A 43 6.50 -1.18 4.21
C SER A 43 4.99 -0.99 3.99
N ILE A 44 4.24 -2.08 3.99
CA ILE A 44 2.77 -2.08 3.96
C ILE A 44 2.27 -2.76 5.23
N ILE A 45 1.52 -2.03 6.04
CA ILE A 45 0.98 -2.49 7.32
C ILE A 45 -0.54 -2.46 7.26
N GLY A 46 -1.17 -3.54 7.70
CA GLY A 46 -2.62 -3.63 7.88
C GLY A 46 -2.93 -4.52 9.08
N GLY A 47 -4.07 -4.30 9.71
CA GLY A 47 -4.43 -5.00 10.92
C GLY A 47 -5.84 -4.70 11.39
N GLU A 48 -6.21 -5.36 12.48
CA GLU A 48 -7.49 -5.23 13.18
C GLU A 48 -7.22 -5.21 14.68
N GLY A 49 -7.88 -4.33 15.42
CA GLY A 49 -7.70 -4.19 16.87
C GLY A 49 -6.23 -4.16 17.32
N THR A 50 -5.75 -5.29 17.82
CA THR A 50 -4.38 -5.47 18.36
C THR A 50 -3.45 -6.30 17.47
N THR A 51 -3.93 -6.83 16.35
CA THR A 51 -3.17 -7.73 15.47
C THR A 51 -2.80 -7.02 14.18
N PHE A 52 -1.51 -6.99 13.87
CA PHE A 52 -0.99 -6.32 12.68
C PHE A 52 -0.08 -7.23 11.88
N PHE A 53 -0.13 -7.07 10.56
CA PHE A 53 0.74 -7.75 9.62
C PHE A 53 1.49 -6.72 8.78
N MET A 54 2.78 -6.96 8.58
CA MET A 54 3.67 -6.09 7.82
C MET A 54 4.36 -6.88 6.72
N THR A 55 4.42 -6.28 5.53
CA THR A 55 5.24 -6.75 4.41
C THR A 55 6.21 -5.68 4.00
N GLU A 56 7.42 -6.08 3.61
CA GLU A 56 8.47 -5.19 3.15
C GLU A 56 8.93 -5.55 1.73
N MET A 57 9.26 -4.54 0.93
CA MET A 57 9.82 -4.70 -0.41
C MET A 57 11.02 -3.77 -0.55
N HIS A 58 12.22 -4.34 -0.71
CA HIS A 58 13.47 -3.60 -0.86
C HIS A 58 13.70 -3.13 -2.31
N THR A 59 14.65 -2.21 -2.48
CA THR A 59 14.96 -1.52 -3.76
C THR A 59 15.24 -2.42 -4.96
N GLU A 60 15.64 -3.68 -4.78
CA GLU A 60 15.80 -4.63 -5.89
C GLU A 60 14.46 -4.98 -6.59
N HIS A 61 13.33 -4.60 -5.99
CA HIS A 61 11.99 -4.88 -6.48
C HIS A 61 11.15 -3.63 -6.71
N VAL A 62 11.67 -2.45 -6.37
CA VAL A 62 10.92 -1.20 -6.39
C VAL A 62 11.80 0.02 -6.61
N GLN A 63 11.32 0.97 -7.41
CA GLN A 63 12.01 2.24 -7.62
C GLN A 63 11.30 3.34 -6.81
N ILE A 64 11.96 3.82 -5.77
CA ILE A 64 11.48 4.91 -4.92
C ILE A 64 12.01 6.24 -5.48
N GLN A 65 11.11 7.09 -5.96
CA GLN A 65 11.46 8.40 -6.54
C GLN A 65 11.26 9.53 -5.52
N GLN A 66 10.34 9.34 -4.57
CA GLN A 66 10.10 10.25 -3.46
C GLN A 66 9.54 9.45 -2.27
N SER A 67 10.29 9.43 -1.18
CA SER A 67 9.84 8.84 0.08
C SER A 67 8.57 9.50 0.61
N GLY A 68 7.93 8.85 1.57
CA GLY A 68 6.76 9.37 2.25
C GLY A 68 5.85 8.26 2.73
N ARG A 69 4.74 8.65 3.32
CA ARG A 69 3.79 7.75 3.95
C ARG A 69 2.37 8.15 3.62
N ALA A 70 1.48 7.17 3.64
CA ALA A 70 0.06 7.41 3.53
C ALA A 70 -0.78 6.26 4.04
N VAL A 71 -2.07 6.56 4.21
CA VAL A 71 -3.10 5.60 4.60
C VAL A 71 -4.11 5.50 3.47
N VAL A 72 -4.39 4.28 2.99
CA VAL A 72 -5.26 4.03 1.84
C VAL A 72 -6.26 2.93 2.15
N GLN A 73 -7.51 3.09 1.71
CA GLN A 73 -8.54 2.06 1.84
C GLN A 73 -8.08 0.71 1.29
N ALA A 74 -7.99 -0.29 2.17
CA ALA A 74 -7.24 -1.51 1.95
C ALA A 74 -7.83 -2.36 0.82
N LYS A 75 -9.13 -2.65 0.93
CA LYS A 75 -9.87 -3.47 -0.05
C LYS A 75 -9.97 -2.77 -1.40
N LEU A 76 -10.22 -1.45 -1.40
CA LEU A 76 -10.31 -0.66 -2.61
C LEU A 76 -8.98 -0.66 -3.38
N LEU A 77 -7.86 -0.44 -2.69
CA LEU A 77 -6.53 -0.46 -3.30
C LEU A 77 -6.22 -1.83 -3.92
N ALA A 78 -6.46 -2.93 -3.18
CA ALA A 78 -6.25 -4.27 -3.70
C ALA A 78 -7.13 -4.60 -4.90
N ASP A 79 -8.39 -4.17 -4.89
CA ASP A 79 -9.31 -4.38 -6.01
C ASP A 79 -8.92 -3.58 -7.26
N ILE A 80 -8.46 -2.33 -7.09
CA ILE A 80 -7.93 -1.51 -8.18
C ILE A 80 -6.72 -2.22 -8.80
N VAL A 81 -5.71 -2.55 -7.99
CA VAL A 81 -4.48 -3.21 -8.48
C VAL A 81 -4.82 -4.56 -9.14
N ARG A 82 -5.76 -5.33 -8.60
CA ARG A 82 -6.21 -6.60 -9.19
C ARG A 82 -6.82 -6.39 -10.59
N LYS A 83 -7.62 -5.35 -10.80
CA LYS A 83 -8.34 -5.10 -12.06
C LYS A 83 -7.51 -4.43 -13.15
N MET A 84 -6.34 -3.88 -12.82
CA MET A 84 -5.43 -3.31 -13.82
C MET A 84 -4.97 -4.38 -14.83
N GLN A 85 -5.09 -4.07 -16.12
CA GLN A 85 -4.85 -5.02 -17.22
C GLN A 85 -3.36 -5.20 -17.58
N GLU A 86 -2.48 -4.35 -17.08
CA GLU A 86 -1.06 -4.39 -17.43
C GLU A 86 -0.33 -5.50 -16.66
N LYS A 87 0.16 -6.51 -17.39
CA LYS A 87 0.98 -7.61 -16.85
C LYS A 87 2.37 -7.14 -16.36
N GLU A 88 2.86 -6.03 -16.90
CA GLU A 88 4.14 -5.38 -16.57
C GLU A 88 3.96 -3.91 -16.17
N GLY A 89 2.76 -3.54 -15.69
CA GLY A 89 2.44 -2.16 -15.36
C GLY A 89 3.29 -1.64 -14.22
N VAL A 90 4.02 -0.56 -14.50
CA VAL A 90 4.64 0.31 -13.50
C VAL A 90 3.51 1.08 -12.82
N LEU A 91 3.15 0.69 -11.60
CA LEU A 91 2.21 1.48 -10.81
C LEU A 91 2.94 2.69 -10.23
N GLN A 92 2.49 3.89 -10.59
CA GLN A 92 2.93 5.11 -9.94
C GLN A 92 1.95 5.51 -8.83
N LEU A 93 2.32 5.26 -7.58
CA LEU A 93 1.59 5.77 -6.42
C LEU A 93 2.03 7.22 -6.15
N ILE A 94 1.15 8.18 -6.44
CA ILE A 94 1.36 9.60 -6.12
C ILE A 94 0.44 9.99 -4.98
N MET A 95 1.00 10.36 -3.84
CA MET A 95 0.23 10.82 -2.70
C MET A 95 0.70 12.21 -2.33
N THR A 96 -0.22 13.17 -2.49
CA THR A 96 -0.01 14.59 -2.22
C THR A 96 -0.94 15.00 -1.09
N ALA A 97 -0.39 15.69 -0.08
CA ALA A 97 -1.21 16.34 0.93
C ALA A 97 -1.79 17.61 0.29
N ARG A 98 -3.12 17.72 0.23
CA ARG A 98 -3.76 19.03 0.08
C ARG A 98 -3.70 19.69 1.45
N THR A 99 -2.84 20.69 1.61
CA THR A 99 -2.99 21.64 2.70
C THR A 99 -4.24 22.46 2.40
N ALA A 100 -5.24 22.40 3.27
CA ALA A 100 -6.40 23.28 3.19
C ALA A 100 -5.90 24.74 3.26
N GLY A 101 -6.19 25.51 2.22
CA GLY A 101 -6.01 26.96 2.19
C GLY A 101 -7.23 27.66 2.74
#